data_AF-A0A8C7DC41-F1
#
_entry.id   AF-A0A8C7DC41-F1
#
_cell.length_a   1.000
_cell.length_b   1.000
_cell.length_c   1.000
_cell.angle_alpha   90.00
_cell.angle_beta   90.00
_cell.angle_gamma   90.00
#
_symmetry.space_group_name_H-M   'P 1'
#
loop_
_entity.id
_entity.type
_entity.pdbx_description
1 polymer ?
#
loop_
_entity_poly.entity_id
_entity_poly.type
_entity_poly.pdbx_seq_one_letter_code
_entity_poly.pdbx_strand_id
1 'polypeptide(L)'
;MLLCLSTGAYIVLYSLQILGTNMRAGGILKLAALVSVFFLAVFLAFQLLEINMDFNLGNVFGSMPVEEGPTRLEHYKCGLSKPCPEGHFSFKMASGAASVVGPKICLEDNILMSGVKNNVGRGINIALVNGKTGDLIKTDHFDMWAGDVNTLITFLKTIEEGTVVMMATFDDSASKLNDESKKMIGELGSSSISTLGFRDNWIFVGGKGIKTKSPFEQVTSIPPLLKYLSSLTWFVHIFSFLVCSHGTFSPLPVEISRLQWSTADGTLSIEIPFLMIQIHFLALS
;
A
#
# COMPACT_ATOMS: atom_id res chain seq x y z
N MET A 1 -20.51 15.77 -4.28
CA MET A 1 -20.24 17.02 -5.03
C MET A 1 -20.45 18.28 -4.19
N LEU A 2 -21.62 18.48 -3.55
CA LEU A 2 -21.88 19.68 -2.71
C LEU A 2 -20.98 19.81 -1.46
N LEU A 3 -20.63 18.68 -0.81
CA LEU A 3 -19.73 18.70 0.36
C LEU A 3 -18.27 19.04 0.00
N CYS A 4 -17.79 18.70 -1.20
CA CYS A 4 -16.45 19.06 -1.70
C CYS A 4 -16.34 20.55 -2.06
N LEU A 5 -17.40 21.15 -2.60
CA LEU A 5 -17.43 22.57 -2.91
C LEU A 5 -17.32 23.43 -1.64
N SER A 6 -17.90 22.96 -0.52
CA SER A 6 -17.89 23.73 0.74
C SER A 6 -16.51 23.74 1.42
N THR A 7 -15.78 22.61 1.41
CA THR A 7 -14.41 22.52 1.96
C THR A 7 -13.37 23.17 1.06
N GLY A 8 -13.56 23.14 -0.26
CA GLY A 8 -12.68 23.81 -1.23
C GLY A 8 -12.76 25.33 -1.14
N ALA A 9 -13.97 25.87 -1.01
CA ALA A 9 -14.17 27.29 -0.79
C ALA A 9 -13.53 27.76 0.53
N TYR A 10 -13.64 26.96 1.59
CA TYR A 10 -13.04 27.25 2.90
C TYR A 10 -11.51 27.30 2.85
N ILE A 11 -10.87 26.39 2.11
CA ILE A 11 -9.40 26.31 1.99
C ILE A 11 -8.85 27.44 1.11
N VAL A 12 -9.54 27.81 0.02
CA VAL A 12 -9.18 28.97 -0.82
C VAL A 12 -9.31 30.26 -0.02
N LEU A 13 -10.37 30.40 0.78
CA LEU A 13 -10.55 31.55 1.68
C LEU A 13 -9.45 31.63 2.75
N TYR A 14 -9.09 30.50 3.39
CA TYR A 14 -8.00 30.46 4.38
C TYR A 14 -6.62 30.76 3.77
N SER A 15 -6.37 30.29 2.55
CA SER A 15 -5.11 30.50 1.84
C SER A 15 -4.96 31.94 1.36
N LEU A 16 -6.07 32.58 0.93
CA LEU A 16 -6.09 34.03 0.65
C LEU A 16 -5.88 34.89 1.90
N GLN A 17 -6.31 34.40 3.07
CA GLN A 17 -6.17 35.13 4.33
C GLN A 17 -4.73 35.13 4.86
N ILE A 18 -3.95 34.06 4.58
CA ILE A 18 -2.53 33.95 4.97
C ILE A 18 -1.61 34.76 4.05
N LEU A 19 -1.98 34.97 2.78
CA LEU A 19 -1.19 35.75 1.82
C LEU A 19 -1.50 37.26 1.85
N GLY A 20 -2.35 37.69 2.78
CA GLY A 20 -2.96 39.02 2.84
C GLY A 20 -2.31 40.01 3.81
N THR A 21 -0.99 39.99 3.99
CA THR A 21 -0.30 41.12 4.66
C THR A 21 0.48 41.93 3.64
N ASN A 22 -0.08 43.09 3.29
CA ASN A 22 0.50 44.19 2.48
C ASN A 22 0.24 44.21 0.96
N MET A 23 -1.02 44.05 0.53
CA MET A 23 -1.43 44.51 -0.80
C MET A 23 -2.64 45.45 -0.74
N ARG A 24 -2.48 46.65 -1.31
CA ARG A 24 -3.51 47.70 -1.41
C ARG A 24 -4.79 47.10 -2.02
N ALA A 25 -5.95 47.36 -1.42
CA ALA A 25 -7.25 46.74 -1.75
C ALA A 25 -7.60 46.69 -3.25
N GLY A 26 -7.12 47.65 -4.05
CA GLY A 26 -7.30 47.66 -5.50
C GLY A 26 -6.53 46.57 -6.28
N GLY A 27 -5.42 46.05 -5.73
CA GLY A 27 -4.63 44.98 -6.36
C GLY A 27 -5.24 43.60 -6.17
N ILE A 28 -5.84 43.36 -4.99
CA ILE A 28 -6.52 42.10 -4.66
C ILE A 28 -7.75 41.91 -5.56
N LEU A 29 -8.51 42.97 -5.80
CA LEU A 29 -9.68 42.91 -6.68
C LEU A 29 -9.29 42.58 -8.14
N LYS A 30 -8.17 43.14 -8.62
CA LYS A 30 -7.65 42.84 -9.96
C LYS A 30 -7.12 41.42 -10.08
N LEU A 31 -6.42 40.93 -9.06
CA LEU A 31 -5.92 39.56 -9.02
C LEU A 31 -7.08 38.56 -8.98
N ALA A 32 -8.10 38.81 -8.15
CA ALA A 32 -9.30 37.98 -8.07
C ALA A 32 -10.07 37.96 -9.40
N ALA A 33 -10.20 39.11 -10.06
CA ALA A 33 -10.84 39.19 -11.38
C ALA A 33 -10.07 38.40 -12.45
N LEU A 34 -8.73 38.52 -12.48
CA LEU A 34 -7.89 37.78 -13.43
C LEU A 34 -7.96 36.27 -13.21
N VAL A 35 -7.91 35.84 -11.96
CA VAL A 35 -8.03 34.42 -11.60
C VAL A 35 -9.41 33.89 -11.99
N SER A 36 -10.49 34.66 -11.75
CA SER A 36 -11.84 34.27 -12.14
C SER A 36 -12.00 34.13 -13.65
N VAL A 37 -11.43 35.06 -14.44
CA VAL A 37 -11.48 34.99 -15.92
C VAL A 37 -10.68 33.80 -16.44
N PHE A 38 -9.53 33.50 -15.84
CA PHE A 38 -8.72 32.34 -16.20
C PHE A 38 -9.48 31.03 -15.96
N PHE A 39 -10.11 30.85 -14.79
CA PHE A 39 -10.93 29.67 -14.50
C PHE A 39 -12.13 29.55 -15.45
N LEU A 40 -12.77 30.66 -15.80
CA LEU A 40 -13.91 30.65 -16.74
C LEU A 40 -13.48 30.26 -18.16
N ALA A 41 -12.32 30.73 -18.62
CA ALA A 41 -11.75 30.38 -19.92
C ALA A 41 -11.36 28.90 -19.99
N VAL A 42 -10.75 28.36 -18.93
CA VAL A 42 -10.39 26.94 -18.83
C VAL A 42 -11.65 26.07 -18.80
N PHE A 43 -12.67 26.47 -18.04
CA PHE A 43 -13.96 25.76 -18.00
C PHE A 43 -14.63 25.70 -19.38
N LEU A 44 -14.67 26.83 -20.11
CA LEU A 44 -15.22 26.86 -21.47
C LEU A 44 -14.41 26.04 -22.47
N ALA A 45 -13.08 25.98 -22.31
CA ALA A 45 -12.21 25.14 -23.14
C ALA A 45 -12.47 23.65 -22.91
N PHE A 46 -12.73 23.22 -21.67
CA PHE A 46 -13.11 21.84 -21.36
C PHE A 46 -14.49 21.47 -21.91
N GLN A 47 -15.49 22.37 -21.82
CA GLN A 47 -16.81 22.15 -22.44
C GLN A 47 -16.69 22.01 -23.97
N LEU A 48 -15.80 22.76 -24.61
CA LEU A 48 -15.54 22.63 -26.05
C LEU A 48 -14.80 21.33 -26.42
N LEU A 49 -13.99 20.79 -25.50
CA LEU A 49 -13.30 19.51 -25.68
C LEU A 49 -14.28 18.33 -25.55
N GLU A 50 -15.27 18.42 -24.67
CA GLU A 50 -16.31 17.40 -24.47
C GLU A 50 -17.24 17.27 -25.69
N ILE A 51 -17.60 18.38 -26.34
CA ILE A 51 -18.52 18.35 -27.51
C ILE A 51 -17.89 17.67 -28.74
N ASN A 52 -16.55 17.62 -28.84
CA ASN A 52 -15.85 17.01 -29.99
C ASN A 52 -15.50 15.51 -29.81
N MET A 53 -15.89 14.89 -28.69
CA MET A 53 -15.54 13.50 -28.36
C MET A 53 -16.67 12.48 -28.60
N ASP A 54 -17.77 12.87 -29.24
CA ASP A 54 -18.78 11.93 -29.75
C ASP A 54 -18.30 11.27 -31.07
N PHE A 55 -17.22 10.49 -31.00
CA PHE A 55 -16.81 9.60 -32.09
C PHE A 55 -17.46 8.22 -31.92
N ASN A 56 -18.40 7.95 -32.83
CA ASN A 56 -19.14 6.71 -32.99
C ASN A 56 -18.20 5.57 -33.41
N LEU A 57 -17.61 4.86 -32.45
CA LEU A 57 -16.69 3.74 -32.69
C LEU A 57 -17.42 2.37 -32.67
N GLY A 58 -18.56 2.29 -33.35
CA GLY A 58 -19.43 1.11 -33.35
C GLY A 58 -19.11 0.04 -34.41
N ASN A 59 -18.19 0.26 -35.36
CA ASN A 59 -18.17 -0.56 -36.59
C ASN A 59 -16.78 -0.99 -37.14
N VAL A 60 -15.72 -1.06 -36.32
CA VAL A 60 -14.35 -1.38 -36.82
C VAL A 60 -13.60 -2.44 -36.00
N PHE A 61 -14.27 -3.44 -35.45
CA PHE A 61 -13.57 -4.66 -35.01
C PHE A 61 -14.22 -5.89 -35.64
N GLY A 62 -13.64 -6.30 -36.76
CA GLY A 62 -13.94 -7.56 -37.42
C GLY A 62 -13.64 -8.73 -36.48
N SER A 63 -14.62 -9.62 -36.37
CA SER A 63 -14.55 -10.90 -35.67
C SER A 63 -13.43 -11.78 -36.25
N MET A 64 -12.33 -11.93 -35.53
CA MET A 64 -11.50 -13.13 -35.64
C MET A 64 -12.10 -14.19 -34.70
N PRO A 65 -12.29 -15.44 -35.16
CA PRO A 65 -12.78 -16.49 -34.28
C PRO A 65 -11.70 -16.80 -33.25
N VAL A 66 -11.94 -16.42 -32.00
CA VAL A 66 -11.20 -16.97 -30.86
C VAL A 66 -11.74 -18.38 -30.67
N GLU A 67 -10.92 -19.39 -30.96
CA GLU A 67 -11.17 -20.73 -30.44
C GLU A 67 -11.28 -20.63 -28.91
N GLU A 68 -12.47 -20.90 -28.38
CA GLU A 68 -12.68 -21.17 -26.97
C GLU A 68 -12.03 -22.52 -26.61
N GLY A 69 -10.72 -22.50 -26.44
CA GLY A 69 -10.06 -23.46 -25.57
C GLY A 69 -10.40 -23.13 -24.11
N PRO A 70 -10.73 -24.10 -23.24
CA PRO A 70 -11.08 -23.82 -21.87
C PRO A 70 -9.80 -23.44 -21.10
N THR A 71 -9.42 -22.17 -21.08
CA THR A 71 -8.48 -21.65 -20.09
C THR A 71 -9.18 -21.59 -18.73
N ARG A 72 -9.38 -22.75 -18.11
CA ARG A 72 -9.47 -22.81 -16.66
C ARG A 72 -8.15 -22.24 -16.15
N LEU A 73 -8.16 -20.97 -15.71
CA LEU A 73 -7.13 -20.44 -14.83
C LEU A 73 -7.12 -21.38 -13.62
N GLU A 74 -6.17 -22.32 -13.59
CA GLU A 74 -5.99 -23.15 -12.42
C GLU A 74 -5.64 -22.24 -11.26
N HIS A 75 -6.60 -22.04 -10.36
CA HIS A 75 -6.39 -21.28 -9.14
C HIS A 75 -5.56 -22.13 -8.18
N TYR A 76 -4.25 -21.85 -8.11
CA TYR A 76 -3.38 -22.44 -7.10
C TYR A 76 -3.59 -21.75 -5.75
N LYS A 77 -3.19 -22.45 -4.67
CA LYS A 77 -3.33 -21.97 -3.29
C LYS A 77 -2.85 -20.54 -3.14
N CYS A 78 -3.50 -19.69 -2.33
CA CYS A 78 -3.24 -18.26 -2.16
C CYS A 78 -3.28 -17.41 -3.44
N GLY A 79 -3.82 -17.93 -4.55
CA GLY A 79 -3.79 -17.27 -5.86
C GLY A 79 -2.37 -17.15 -6.41
N LEU A 80 -1.58 -18.21 -6.24
CA LEU A 80 -0.27 -18.36 -6.88
C LEU A 80 -0.43 -18.60 -8.39
N SER A 81 0.61 -18.29 -9.15
CA SER A 81 0.64 -18.50 -10.61
C SER A 81 1.15 -19.90 -10.99
N LYS A 82 1.87 -20.58 -10.09
CA LYS A 82 2.35 -21.95 -10.24
C LYS A 82 2.17 -22.73 -8.92
N PRO A 83 2.07 -24.06 -8.97
CA PRO A 83 2.06 -24.87 -7.76
C PRO A 83 3.43 -24.88 -7.08
N CYS A 84 3.44 -25.11 -5.76
CA CYS A 84 4.68 -25.38 -5.02
C CYS A 84 5.09 -26.86 -5.18
N PRO A 85 6.41 -27.17 -5.09
CA PRO A 85 6.89 -28.55 -5.03
C PRO A 85 6.30 -29.30 -3.82
N GLU A 86 6.32 -30.63 -3.87
CA GLU A 86 5.94 -31.45 -2.72
C GLU A 86 6.81 -31.14 -1.49
N GLY A 87 6.23 -31.26 -0.30
CA GLY A 87 6.90 -30.98 0.96
C GLY A 87 7.14 -29.49 1.26
N HIS A 88 6.57 -28.57 0.49
CA HIS A 88 6.69 -27.12 0.69
C HIS A 88 5.34 -26.47 0.97
N PHE A 89 5.36 -25.39 1.76
CA PHE A 89 4.18 -24.55 1.97
C PHE A 89 4.10 -23.43 0.92
N SER A 90 2.90 -23.26 0.38
CA SER A 90 2.49 -22.16 -0.47
C SER A 90 2.13 -20.95 0.38
N PHE A 91 2.70 -19.79 0.06
CA PHE A 91 2.34 -18.56 0.75
C PHE A 91 2.40 -17.34 -0.17
N LYS A 92 1.61 -16.34 0.18
CA LYS A 92 1.57 -15.04 -0.49
C LYS A 92 1.36 -13.94 0.53
N MET A 93 2.21 -12.93 0.50
CA MET A 93 2.12 -11.81 1.43
C MET A 93 2.30 -10.47 0.73
N ALA A 94 1.69 -9.45 1.30
CA ALA A 94 1.80 -8.06 0.87
C ALA A 94 1.89 -7.13 2.08
N SER A 95 2.76 -6.13 2.01
CA SER A 95 2.79 -5.02 2.97
C SER A 95 1.52 -4.18 2.87
N GLY A 96 1.30 -3.32 3.86
CA GLY A 96 0.27 -2.30 3.79
C GLY A 96 0.59 -1.25 2.72
N ALA A 97 -0.45 -0.55 2.29
CA ALA A 97 -0.37 0.56 1.35
C ALA A 97 -0.76 1.85 2.06
N ALA A 98 0.24 2.70 2.30
CA ALA A 98 0.14 3.88 3.17
C ALA A 98 -0.52 3.52 4.52
N SER A 99 -1.51 4.30 4.94
CA SER A 99 -2.32 4.06 6.15
C SER A 99 -3.74 3.59 5.84
N VAL A 100 -4.07 3.31 4.56
CA VAL A 100 -5.44 3.05 4.11
C VAL A 100 -5.74 1.58 3.88
N VAL A 101 -4.77 0.81 3.38
CA VAL A 101 -4.93 -0.61 3.09
C VAL A 101 -3.93 -1.39 3.94
N GLY A 102 -4.44 -2.21 4.85
CA GLY A 102 -3.61 -3.06 5.70
C GLY A 102 -2.95 -4.21 4.94
N PRO A 103 -1.91 -4.83 5.53
CA PRO A 103 -1.19 -5.95 4.92
C PRO A 103 -2.07 -7.17 4.77
N LYS A 104 -1.63 -8.12 3.93
CA LYS A 104 -2.28 -9.42 3.75
C LYS A 104 -1.24 -10.53 3.85
N ILE A 105 -1.51 -11.55 4.67
CA ILE A 105 -0.68 -12.75 4.82
C ILE A 105 -1.55 -13.98 4.57
N CYS A 106 -1.20 -14.77 3.57
CA CYS A 106 -1.85 -16.03 3.21
C CYS A 106 -0.85 -17.18 3.22
N LEU A 107 -1.25 -18.31 3.80
CA LEU A 107 -0.49 -19.56 3.84
C LEU A 107 -1.43 -20.73 3.58
N GLU A 108 -1.10 -21.62 2.65
CA GLU A 108 -1.90 -22.82 2.36
C GLU A 108 -3.39 -22.53 2.14
N ASP A 109 -3.71 -21.51 1.31
CA ASP A 109 -5.06 -20.97 1.08
C ASP A 109 -5.76 -20.32 2.28
N ASN A 110 -5.14 -20.33 3.45
CA ASN A 110 -5.67 -19.73 4.65
C ASN A 110 -5.17 -18.30 4.79
N ILE A 111 -6.09 -17.33 4.76
CA ILE A 111 -5.78 -15.92 5.08
C ILE A 111 -5.56 -15.82 6.59
N LEU A 112 -4.30 -15.66 7.00
CA LEU A 112 -3.89 -15.53 8.39
C LEU A 112 -4.17 -14.11 8.91
N MET A 113 -3.75 -13.10 8.14
CA MET A 113 -3.92 -11.69 8.49
C MET A 113 -4.42 -10.89 7.29
N SER A 114 -5.41 -10.02 7.49
CA SER A 114 -5.86 -9.07 6.45
C SER A 114 -6.73 -7.95 7.04
N GLY A 115 -6.86 -6.85 6.29
CA GLY A 115 -7.85 -5.81 6.61
C GLY A 115 -9.28 -6.34 6.73
N VAL A 116 -9.68 -7.28 5.88
CA VAL A 116 -11.03 -7.89 5.90
C VAL A 116 -11.26 -8.73 7.17
N LYS A 117 -10.20 -9.35 7.72
CA LYS A 117 -10.27 -10.11 8.99
C LYS A 117 -10.21 -9.20 10.22
N ASN A 118 -10.03 -7.90 10.05
CA ASN A 118 -9.91 -6.92 11.14
C ASN A 118 -8.85 -7.28 12.20
N ASN A 119 -7.78 -7.96 11.78
CA ASN A 119 -6.70 -8.41 12.67
C ASN A 119 -5.33 -7.83 12.28
N VAL A 120 -5.32 -6.70 11.59
CA VAL A 120 -4.12 -5.96 11.19
C VAL A 120 -4.15 -4.55 11.74
N GLY A 121 -2.99 -3.99 12.03
CA GLY A 121 -2.85 -2.62 12.55
C GLY A 121 -1.51 -1.99 12.19
N ARG A 122 -1.38 -0.68 12.47
CA ARG A 122 -0.15 0.07 12.18
C ARG A 122 1.06 -0.59 12.83
N GLY A 123 2.20 -0.52 12.15
CA GLY A 123 3.46 -1.12 12.59
C GLY A 123 3.71 -2.50 12.01
N ILE A 124 4.32 -3.37 12.79
CA ILE A 124 4.74 -4.71 12.35
C ILE A 124 3.63 -5.71 12.68
N ASN A 125 3.10 -6.36 11.65
CA ASN A 125 2.08 -7.40 11.74
C ASN A 125 2.77 -8.76 11.64
N ILE A 126 2.56 -9.65 12.61
CA ILE A 126 3.28 -10.92 12.75
C ILE A 126 2.30 -12.10 12.82
N ALA A 127 2.54 -13.12 11.98
CA ALA A 127 1.90 -14.42 12.08
C ALA A 127 2.95 -15.49 12.40
N LEU A 128 2.70 -16.28 13.44
CA LEU A 128 3.49 -17.43 13.87
C LEU A 128 2.81 -18.72 13.40
N VAL A 129 3.59 -19.57 12.76
CA VAL A 129 3.10 -20.80 12.12
C VAL A 129 4.00 -21.96 12.53
N ASN A 130 3.41 -23.12 12.77
CA ASN A 130 4.16 -24.34 13.03
C ASN A 130 4.92 -24.77 11.76
N GLY A 131 6.25 -24.83 11.82
CA GLY A 131 7.07 -25.16 10.64
C GLY A 131 6.96 -26.61 10.14
N LYS A 132 6.31 -27.51 10.89
CA LYS A 132 6.07 -28.90 10.48
C LYS A 132 4.68 -29.10 9.89
N THR A 133 3.66 -28.54 10.52
CA THR A 133 2.26 -28.76 10.10
C THR A 133 1.70 -27.64 9.21
N GLY A 134 2.26 -26.43 9.28
CA GLY A 134 1.70 -25.25 8.63
C GLY A 134 0.53 -24.61 9.39
N ASP A 135 0.23 -25.09 10.61
CA ASP A 135 -0.87 -24.56 11.41
C ASP A 135 -0.54 -23.20 12.02
N LEU A 136 -1.55 -22.32 12.05
CA LEU A 136 -1.43 -21.03 12.71
C LEU A 136 -1.33 -21.20 14.24
N ILE A 137 -0.27 -20.65 14.82
CA ILE A 137 -0.07 -20.61 16.28
C ILE A 137 -0.68 -19.33 16.85
N LYS A 138 -0.29 -18.18 16.30
CA LYS A 138 -0.71 -16.87 16.81
C LYS A 138 -0.55 -15.77 15.75
N THR A 139 -1.42 -14.77 15.78
CA THR A 139 -1.26 -13.51 15.04
C THR A 139 -1.29 -12.34 15.99
N ASP A 140 -0.46 -11.32 15.75
CA ASP A 140 -0.46 -10.08 16.52
C ASP A 140 0.09 -8.91 15.71
N HIS A 141 -0.10 -7.67 16.16
CA HIS A 141 0.49 -6.49 15.54
C HIS A 141 1.02 -5.51 16.58
N PHE A 142 2.12 -4.83 16.24
CA PHE A 142 2.84 -3.96 17.16
C PHE A 142 3.06 -2.59 16.54
N ASP A 143 2.45 -1.56 17.14
CA ASP A 143 2.56 -0.17 16.69
C ASP A 143 3.96 0.40 16.95
N MET A 144 4.77 0.50 15.90
CA MET A 144 6.14 1.03 15.96
C MET A 144 6.22 2.55 15.70
N TRP A 145 5.08 3.24 15.70
CA TRP A 145 5.01 4.71 15.64
C TRP A 145 4.69 5.31 17.02
N ALA A 146 3.55 4.90 17.61
CA ALA A 146 3.06 5.44 18.87
C ALA A 146 3.06 4.42 20.03
N GLY A 147 3.28 3.14 19.74
CA GLY A 147 3.29 2.07 20.74
C GLY A 147 4.61 1.91 21.50
N ASP A 148 4.63 0.91 22.39
CA ASP A 148 5.80 0.51 23.17
C ASP A 148 6.50 -0.71 22.54
N VAL A 149 7.78 -0.55 22.20
CA VAL A 149 8.65 -1.60 21.64
C VAL A 149 8.80 -2.81 22.58
N ASN A 150 8.63 -2.64 23.89
CA ASN A 150 8.76 -3.76 24.84
C ASN A 150 7.70 -4.84 24.62
N THR A 151 6.53 -4.48 24.09
CA THR A 151 5.46 -5.44 23.77
C THR A 151 5.90 -6.39 22.64
N LEU A 152 6.52 -5.86 21.59
CA LEU A 152 7.15 -6.63 20.52
C LEU A 152 8.28 -7.51 21.04
N ILE A 153 9.17 -6.95 21.86
CA ILE A 153 10.29 -7.71 22.45
C ILE A 153 9.80 -8.89 23.27
N THR A 154 8.78 -8.67 24.12
CA THR A 154 8.17 -9.71 24.94
C THR A 154 7.54 -10.79 24.05
N PHE A 155 6.85 -10.40 22.97
CA PHE A 155 6.29 -11.34 22.00
C PHE A 155 7.38 -12.17 21.31
N LEU A 156 8.46 -11.56 20.83
CA LEU A 156 9.56 -12.25 20.15
C LEU A 156 10.24 -13.29 21.05
N LYS A 157 10.27 -13.04 22.37
CA LYS A 157 10.80 -13.98 23.37
C LYS A 157 9.92 -15.24 23.55
N THR A 158 8.64 -15.18 23.19
CA THR A 158 7.73 -16.34 23.25
C THR A 158 7.86 -17.30 22.08
N ILE A 159 8.63 -16.94 21.04
CA ILE A 159 8.74 -17.75 19.82
C ILE A 159 9.65 -18.95 20.07
N GLU A 160 9.07 -20.15 19.96
CA GLU A 160 9.76 -21.43 20.10
C GLU A 160 10.51 -21.83 18.82
N GLU A 161 11.55 -22.65 18.97
CA GLU A 161 12.31 -23.20 17.83
C GLU A 161 11.43 -24.00 16.88
N GLY A 162 11.69 -23.89 15.57
CA GLY A 162 10.89 -24.55 14.54
C GLY A 162 9.60 -23.79 14.17
N THR A 163 9.35 -22.64 14.79
CA THR A 163 8.26 -21.73 14.38
C THR A 163 8.68 -20.91 13.17
N VAL A 164 7.83 -20.91 12.14
CA VAL A 164 7.91 -20.00 10.99
C VAL A 164 7.31 -18.66 11.39
N VAL A 165 8.02 -17.57 11.10
CA VAL A 165 7.64 -16.21 11.47
C VAL A 165 7.42 -15.39 10.22
N MET A 166 6.19 -14.97 9.96
CA MET A 166 5.83 -14.12 8.82
C MET A 166 5.54 -12.71 9.32
N MET A 167 6.24 -11.70 8.79
CA MET A 167 6.11 -10.30 9.18
C MET A 167 5.77 -9.42 7.98
N ALA A 168 4.84 -8.49 8.16
CA ALA A 168 4.49 -7.48 7.15
C ALA A 168 4.28 -6.11 7.81
N THR A 169 4.78 -5.05 7.18
CA THR A 169 4.65 -3.67 7.68
C THR A 169 3.32 -3.03 7.29
N PHE A 170 2.87 -2.04 8.08
CA PHE A 170 1.75 -1.16 7.77
C PHE A 170 2.00 0.27 8.28
N ASP A 171 1.83 1.27 7.42
CA ASP A 171 2.11 2.70 7.67
C ASP A 171 3.55 2.96 8.11
N ASP A 172 3.85 2.97 9.41
CA ASP A 172 5.22 3.10 9.91
C ASP A 172 5.57 1.96 10.87
N SER A 173 6.70 1.31 10.59
CA SER A 173 7.19 0.12 11.29
C SER A 173 8.57 0.30 11.90
N ALA A 174 9.21 1.46 11.74
CA ALA A 174 10.62 1.65 12.09
C ALA A 174 10.89 2.64 13.23
N SER A 175 10.00 3.62 13.47
CA SER A 175 10.33 4.77 14.34
C SER A 175 10.65 4.40 15.79
N LYS A 176 10.07 3.32 16.32
CA LYS A 176 10.28 2.83 17.68
C LYS A 176 11.19 1.59 17.77
N LEU A 177 11.69 1.08 16.65
CA LEU A 177 12.61 -0.06 16.68
C LEU A 177 13.93 0.34 17.36
N ASN A 178 14.38 -0.51 18.28
CA ASN A 178 15.65 -0.37 18.99
C ASN A 178 16.62 -1.51 18.62
N ASP A 179 17.86 -1.42 19.08
CA ASP A 179 18.89 -2.40 18.74
C ASP A 179 18.55 -3.82 19.24
N GLU A 180 17.87 -3.95 20.38
CA GLU A 180 17.44 -5.26 20.92
C GLU A 180 16.41 -5.93 20.00
N SER A 181 15.33 -5.23 19.65
CA SER A 181 14.28 -5.73 18.75
C SER A 181 14.82 -6.04 17.35
N LYS A 182 15.66 -5.16 16.79
CA LYS A 182 16.35 -5.39 15.51
C LYS A 182 17.24 -6.63 15.56
N LYS A 183 17.99 -6.82 16.64
CA LYS A 183 18.83 -8.01 16.83
C LYS A 183 17.98 -9.28 16.89
N MET A 184 16.91 -9.31 17.69
CA MET A 184 16.04 -10.48 17.79
C MET A 184 15.38 -10.84 16.46
N ILE A 185 14.92 -9.86 15.69
CA ILE A 185 14.38 -10.12 14.34
C ILE A 185 15.48 -10.56 13.38
N GLY A 186 16.69 -10.02 13.51
CA GLY A 186 17.86 -10.45 12.74
C GLY A 186 18.25 -11.92 13.01
N GLU A 187 18.08 -12.40 14.24
CA GLU A 187 18.27 -13.81 14.64
C GLU A 187 17.21 -14.75 14.04
N LEU A 188 16.05 -14.23 13.63
CA LEU A 188 15.04 -15.00 12.87
C LEU A 188 15.40 -15.14 11.38
N GLY A 189 16.52 -14.55 10.94
CA GLY A 189 17.03 -14.65 9.57
C GLY A 189 16.96 -13.36 8.75
N SER A 190 16.46 -12.25 9.30
CA SER A 190 16.37 -10.98 8.58
C SER A 190 17.76 -10.36 8.35
N SER A 191 17.95 -9.82 7.15
CA SER A 191 19.11 -9.01 6.77
C SER A 191 18.78 -7.52 6.80
N SER A 192 17.53 -7.16 6.51
CA SER A 192 17.14 -5.78 6.25
C SER A 192 16.57 -5.03 7.45
N ILE A 193 16.18 -5.73 8.53
CA ILE A 193 15.63 -5.08 9.73
C ILE A 193 16.59 -4.08 10.39
N SER A 194 17.90 -4.27 10.20
CA SER A 194 18.93 -3.35 10.70
C SER A 194 18.82 -1.97 10.06
N THR A 195 18.51 -1.93 8.76
CA THR A 195 18.44 -0.72 7.92
C THR A 195 17.01 -0.22 7.67
N LEU A 196 15.99 -0.89 8.20
CA LEU A 196 14.59 -0.51 7.99
C LEU A 196 14.34 0.92 8.50
N GLY A 197 13.84 1.78 7.62
CA GLY A 197 13.61 3.20 7.90
C GLY A 197 12.13 3.58 7.95
N PHE A 198 11.88 4.85 8.30
CA PHE A 198 10.54 5.42 8.42
C PHE A 198 9.69 5.17 7.17
N ARG A 199 8.51 4.55 7.35
CA ARG A 199 7.56 4.16 6.29
C ARG A 199 8.10 3.26 5.18
N ASP A 200 9.25 2.61 5.37
CA ASP A 200 9.68 1.61 4.42
C ASP A 200 8.70 0.41 4.46
N ASN A 201 8.33 -0.07 3.28
CA ASN A 201 7.55 -1.28 3.17
C ASN A 201 8.48 -2.47 3.26
N TRP A 202 8.12 -3.43 4.11
CA TRP A 202 8.94 -4.61 4.35
C TRP A 202 8.05 -5.82 4.62
N ILE A 203 8.46 -6.93 4.03
CA ILE A 203 7.88 -8.24 4.24
C ILE A 203 8.99 -9.25 4.42
N PHE A 204 8.74 -10.19 5.31
CA PHE A 204 9.75 -11.14 5.73
C PHE A 204 9.10 -12.44 6.16
N VAL A 205 9.67 -13.56 5.73
CA VAL A 205 9.40 -14.88 6.29
C VAL A 205 10.70 -15.45 6.80
N GLY A 206 10.78 -15.73 8.09
CA GLY A 206 11.93 -16.32 8.74
C GLY A 206 11.53 -17.49 9.61
N GLY A 207 12.44 -17.90 10.48
CA GLY A 207 12.18 -18.98 11.43
C GLY A 207 13.09 -18.93 12.63
N LYS A 208 12.55 -19.34 13.79
CA LYS A 208 13.36 -19.46 15.00
C LYS A 208 14.25 -20.70 14.90
N GLY A 209 15.56 -20.50 15.04
CA GLY A 209 16.58 -21.55 14.89
C GLY A 209 17.17 -21.64 13.47
N ILE A 210 16.86 -20.70 12.59
CA ILE A 210 17.50 -20.62 11.27
C ILE A 210 19.00 -20.32 11.43
N LYS A 211 19.85 -21.04 10.69
CA LYS A 211 21.32 -20.84 10.73
C LYS A 211 21.82 -19.90 9.64
N THR A 212 20.98 -19.61 8.65
CA THR A 212 21.29 -18.78 7.49
C THR A 212 20.36 -17.59 7.43
N LYS A 213 20.68 -16.61 6.58
CA LYS A 213 19.72 -15.57 6.22
C LYS A 213 18.54 -16.18 5.49
N SER A 214 17.35 -15.62 5.70
CA SER A 214 16.18 -16.07 4.99
C SER A 214 16.23 -15.60 3.54
N PRO A 215 15.92 -16.47 2.56
CA PRO A 215 15.72 -16.03 1.19
C PRO A 215 14.41 -15.24 1.02
N PHE A 216 13.49 -15.29 1.97
CA PHE A 216 12.16 -14.70 1.87
C PHE A 216 12.11 -13.32 2.55
N GLU A 217 12.76 -12.34 1.95
CA GLU A 217 12.76 -10.97 2.46
C GLU A 217 12.70 -9.97 1.30
N GLN A 218 11.84 -8.96 1.42
CA GLN A 218 11.77 -7.85 0.47
C GLN A 218 11.57 -6.54 1.22
N VAL A 219 12.35 -5.53 0.86
CA VAL A 219 12.18 -4.15 1.29
C VAL A 219 11.92 -3.28 0.09
N THR A 220 11.04 -2.32 0.30
CA THR A 220 10.72 -1.27 -0.63
C THR A 220 10.87 0.05 0.13
N SER A 221 12.06 0.66 0.00
CA SER A 221 12.40 1.90 0.68
C SER A 221 11.83 3.11 -0.05
N ILE A 222 11.09 3.95 0.66
CA ILE A 222 10.52 5.16 0.05
C ILE A 222 11.65 6.21 -0.12
N PRO A 223 11.82 6.83 -1.31
CA PRO A 223 12.77 7.92 -1.49
C PRO A 223 12.55 9.07 -0.47
N PRO A 224 13.61 9.69 0.08
CA PRO A 224 13.48 10.74 1.10
C PRO A 224 12.53 11.89 0.71
N LEU A 225 12.53 12.26 -0.58
CA LEU A 225 11.64 13.29 -1.13
C LEU A 225 10.16 12.94 -0.99
N LEU A 226 9.79 11.68 -1.23
CA LEU A 226 8.42 11.19 -1.10
C LEU A 226 8.01 11.02 0.37
N LYS A 227 8.95 10.69 1.28
CA LYS A 227 8.68 10.66 2.73
C LYS A 227 8.21 12.03 3.22
N TYR A 228 8.89 13.11 2.81
CA TYR A 228 8.53 14.48 3.19
C TYR A 228 7.14 14.90 2.67
N LEU A 229 6.83 14.58 1.40
CA LEU A 229 5.52 14.87 0.81
C LEU A 229 4.38 14.11 1.51
N SER A 230 4.60 12.85 1.89
CA SER A 230 3.63 12.06 2.65
C SER A 230 3.38 12.53 4.09
N SER A 231 4.26 13.39 4.63
CA SER A 231 4.15 14.00 5.95
C SER A 231 3.46 15.37 5.91
N LEU A 232 3.37 16.00 4.74
CA LEU A 232 2.71 17.29 4.57
C LEU A 232 1.19 17.06 4.42
N THR A 233 0.43 17.48 5.42
CA THR A 233 -1.05 17.45 5.39
C THR A 233 -1.62 18.09 4.13
N TRP A 234 -0.98 19.16 3.63
CA TRP A 234 -1.35 19.82 2.38
C TRP A 234 -1.24 18.89 1.17
N PHE A 235 -0.25 17.99 1.10
CA PHE A 235 -0.13 17.04 0.00
C PHE A 235 -1.26 16.01 0.04
N VAL A 236 -1.58 15.46 1.23
CA VAL A 236 -2.73 14.53 1.41
C VAL A 236 -4.05 15.20 1.05
N HIS A 237 -4.24 16.47 1.44
CA HIS A 237 -5.43 17.24 1.14
C HIS A 237 -5.52 17.66 -0.33
N ILE A 238 -4.43 18.13 -0.96
CA ILE A 238 -4.37 18.47 -2.39
C ILE A 238 -4.58 17.21 -3.25
N PHE A 239 -3.92 16.10 -2.93
CA PHE A 239 -4.11 14.85 -3.68
C PHE A 239 -5.54 14.36 -3.57
N SER A 240 -6.13 14.43 -2.37
CA SER A 240 -7.57 14.13 -2.18
C SER A 240 -8.47 15.10 -2.96
N PHE A 241 -8.08 16.38 -3.07
CA PHE A 241 -8.82 17.40 -3.82
C PHE A 241 -8.70 17.22 -5.35
N LEU A 242 -7.50 16.89 -5.85
CA LEU A 242 -7.21 16.70 -7.26
C LEU A 242 -7.90 15.42 -7.79
N VAL A 243 -7.89 14.34 -6.97
CA VAL A 243 -8.62 13.10 -7.22
C VAL A 243 -10.14 13.32 -7.26
N CYS A 244 -10.68 14.22 -6.43
CA CYS A 244 -12.11 14.58 -6.49
C CYS A 244 -12.47 15.48 -7.70
N SER A 245 -11.52 16.25 -8.23
CA SER A 245 -11.84 17.32 -9.19
C SER A 245 -11.76 16.89 -10.66
N HIS A 246 -10.99 15.87 -10.99
CA HIS A 246 -10.73 15.54 -12.40
C HIS A 246 -11.24 14.19 -12.88
N GLY A 247 -11.61 13.23 -12.02
CA GLY A 247 -11.92 11.86 -12.49
C GLY A 247 -10.75 11.15 -13.21
N THR A 248 -9.66 11.86 -13.51
CA THR A 248 -8.43 11.37 -14.09
C THR A 248 -7.46 11.11 -12.94
N PHE A 249 -7.42 9.83 -12.60
CA PHE A 249 -6.20 9.06 -12.46
C PHE A 249 -4.91 9.87 -12.25
N SER A 250 -4.47 9.94 -11.00
CA SER A 250 -3.07 10.18 -10.66
C SER A 250 -2.69 9.12 -9.64
N PRO A 251 -2.12 7.98 -10.07
CA PRO A 251 -1.64 7.00 -9.12
C PRO A 251 -0.36 7.54 -8.49
N LEU A 252 -0.37 7.78 -7.18
CA LEU A 252 0.91 7.71 -6.47
C LEU A 252 1.37 6.25 -6.57
N PRO A 253 2.62 5.99 -6.97
CA PRO A 253 3.23 4.69 -6.75
C PRO A 253 3.08 4.30 -5.29
N VAL A 254 2.15 3.43 -4.96
CA VAL A 254 2.17 2.78 -3.65
C VAL A 254 2.92 1.49 -3.87
N GLU A 255 4.19 1.57 -3.53
CA GLU A 255 5.17 0.53 -3.78
C GLU A 255 4.94 -0.57 -2.73
N ILE A 256 4.28 -1.65 -3.14
CA ILE A 256 3.97 -2.77 -2.25
C ILE A 256 5.04 -3.82 -2.40
N SER A 257 5.64 -4.23 -1.29
CA SER A 257 6.42 -5.45 -1.29
C SER A 257 5.43 -6.61 -1.37
N ARG A 258 5.56 -7.46 -2.39
CA ARG A 258 4.81 -8.71 -2.53
C ARG A 258 5.80 -9.86 -2.64
N LEU A 259 5.67 -10.83 -1.75
CA LEU A 259 6.52 -12.01 -1.75
C LEU A 259 5.65 -13.24 -1.92
N GLN A 260 6.10 -14.10 -2.83
CA GLN A 260 5.40 -15.28 -3.25
C GLN A 260 6.38 -16.44 -3.40
N TRP A 261 6.12 -17.57 -2.75
CA TRP A 261 6.81 -18.82 -3.09
C TRP A 261 5.97 -19.55 -4.13
N SER A 262 6.52 -19.75 -5.33
CA SER A 262 5.79 -20.37 -6.44
C SER A 262 6.73 -20.94 -7.52
N THR A 263 7.50 -21.99 -7.25
CA THR A 263 8.28 -22.65 -8.33
C THR A 263 8.68 -24.10 -8.03
N ALA A 264 8.48 -24.96 -9.04
CA ALA A 264 8.98 -26.33 -9.20
C ALA A 264 10.52 -26.41 -9.40
N ASP A 265 11.17 -25.26 -9.54
CA ASP A 265 12.57 -25.06 -9.93
C ASP A 265 13.43 -24.41 -8.81
N GLY A 266 12.84 -24.17 -7.63
CA GLY A 266 13.55 -23.58 -6.48
C GLY A 266 13.80 -22.06 -6.57
N THR A 267 13.20 -21.39 -7.55
CA THR A 267 13.41 -19.97 -7.87
C THR A 267 12.36 -19.05 -7.20
N LEU A 268 12.76 -18.27 -6.19
CA LEU A 268 11.91 -17.27 -5.55
C LEU A 268 11.34 -16.26 -6.56
N SER A 269 10.02 -16.10 -6.61
CA SER A 269 9.35 -15.11 -7.45
C SER A 269 9.05 -13.85 -6.63
N ILE A 270 9.83 -12.79 -6.87
CA ILE A 270 9.64 -11.47 -6.27
C ILE A 270 8.84 -10.63 -7.28
N GLU A 271 7.57 -10.37 -7.00
CA GLU A 271 6.81 -9.37 -7.76
C GLU A 271 6.97 -8.02 -7.06
N ILE A 272 7.35 -6.98 -7.80
CA ILE A 272 7.20 -5.58 -7.36
C ILE A 272 5.97 -5.04 -8.08
N PRO A 273 4.74 -5.25 -7.57
CA PRO A 273 3.57 -4.62 -8.15
C PRO A 273 3.48 -3.17 -7.67
N PHE A 274 3.34 -2.24 -8.61
CA PHE A 274 2.72 -0.95 -8.31
C PHE A 274 1.25 -1.23 -8.00
N LEU A 275 0.81 -1.07 -6.75
CA LEU A 275 -0.63 -1.15 -6.46
C LEU A 275 -1.26 0.20 -6.79
N MET A 276 -2.07 0.22 -7.83
CA MET A 276 -3.00 1.32 -8.07
C MET A 276 -4.23 1.09 -7.21
N ILE A 277 -4.31 1.80 -6.08
CA ILE A 277 -5.50 1.78 -5.23
C ILE A 277 -6.61 2.53 -5.97
N GLN A 278 -7.51 1.81 -6.64
CA GLN A 278 -8.82 2.35 -6.98
C GLN A 278 -9.69 2.31 -5.72
N ILE A 279 -9.97 3.49 -5.16
CA ILE A 279 -11.01 3.63 -4.14
C ILE A 279 -12.35 3.60 -4.87
N HIS A 280 -12.99 2.43 -4.94
CA HIS A 280 -14.39 2.34 -5.33
C HIS A 280 -15.23 2.99 -4.23
N PHE A 281 -15.73 4.20 -4.49
CA PHE A 281 -16.89 4.69 -3.77
C PHE A 281 -18.09 3.84 -4.20
N LEU A 282 -18.58 3.01 -3.26
CA LEU A 282 -19.95 2.52 -3.32
C LEU A 282 -20.84 3.76 -3.31
N ALA A 283 -21.39 4.09 -4.47
CA ALA A 283 -22.55 4.94 -4.57
C ALA A 283 -23.70 4.21 -3.87
N LEU A 284 -23.93 4.55 -2.60
CA LEU A 284 -25.25 4.37 -2.00
C LEU A 284 -26.06 5.62 -2.39
N SER A 285 -27.10 5.34 -3.19
CA SER A 285 -28.18 6.17 -3.74
C SER A 285 -28.38 7.55 -3.16
#